data_AF-A0A836ZSE0-F1
#
_entry.id   AF-A0A836ZSE0-F1
#
_cell.length_a   1.000
_cell.length_b   1.000
_cell.length_c   1.000
_cell.angle_alpha   90.00
_cell.angle_beta   90.00
_cell.angle_gamma   90.00
#
_symmetry.space_group_name_H-M   'P 1'
#
loop_
_entity.id
_entity.type
_entity.pdbx_description
1 polymer ?
#
loop_
_entity_poly.entity_id
_entity_poly.type
_entity_poly.pdbx_seq_one_letter_code
_entity_poly.pdbx_strand_id
1 'polypeptide(L)'
;MGPKFADGVFVGEHGSWNRDPPVGYKVVFVPFRDGRPTGDAIDFVSGFHGEDGKTRGRPVGVTVDPHGALIVADDLANIIWRVTPETAAAASATPASPQ
;
A
#
# COMPACT_ATOMS: atom_id res chain seq x y z
N MET A 1 -2.55 5.25 -8.46
CA MET A 1 -1.49 4.24 -8.27
C MET A 1 -0.85 3.73 -9.58
N GLY A 2 -0.98 4.44 -10.71
CA GLY A 2 -0.45 3.96 -12.00
C GLY A 2 -1.20 2.75 -12.56
N PRO A 3 -0.86 2.29 -13.79
CA PRO A 3 -1.62 1.25 -14.49
C PRO A 3 -1.53 -0.15 -13.83
N LYS A 4 -0.45 -0.43 -13.09
CA LYS A 4 -0.22 -1.74 -12.45
C LYS A 4 -1.28 -2.08 -11.38
N PHE A 5 -1.90 -1.07 -10.77
CA PHE A 5 -2.85 -1.23 -9.67
C PHE A 5 -4.21 -0.61 -10.01
N ALA A 6 -4.57 -0.61 -11.30
CA ALA A 6 -5.81 -0.03 -11.79
C ALA A 6 -6.99 -1.03 -11.72
N ASP A 7 -6.73 -2.30 -12.02
CA ASP A 7 -7.75 -3.34 -12.12
C ASP A 7 -7.58 -4.39 -11.02
N GLY A 8 -8.12 -4.10 -9.83
CA GLY A 8 -8.04 -5.01 -8.69
C GLY A 8 -8.56 -4.40 -7.39
N VAL A 9 -8.26 -5.09 -6.28
CA VAL A 9 -8.76 -4.74 -4.95
C VAL A 9 -7.60 -4.64 -3.97
N PHE A 10 -7.58 -3.56 -3.19
CA PHE A 10 -6.71 -3.44 -2.03
C PHE A 10 -7.37 -4.06 -0.79
N VAL A 11 -6.61 -4.80 0.00
CA VAL A 11 -7.07 -5.45 1.23
C VAL A 11 -6.11 -5.12 2.37
N GLY A 12 -6.64 -4.54 3.45
CA GLY A 12 -5.90 -4.36 4.70
C GLY A 12 -5.88 -5.65 5.50
N GLU A 13 -4.71 -6.20 5.77
CA GLU A 13 -4.52 -7.39 6.60
C GLU A 13 -4.12 -6.98 8.02
N HIS A 14 -5.08 -7.02 8.95
CA HIS A 14 -4.94 -6.52 10.33
C HIS A 14 -3.90 -7.25 11.20
N GLY A 15 -3.49 -8.44 10.76
CA GLY A 15 -2.51 -9.29 11.44
C GLY A 15 -3.13 -10.37 12.32
N SER A 16 -2.50 -11.54 12.34
CA SER A 16 -2.94 -12.70 13.11
C SER A 16 -2.69 -12.53 14.60
N TRP A 17 -3.66 -12.85 15.45
CA TRP A 17 -3.47 -12.94 16.89
C TRP A 17 -3.17 -14.38 17.38
N ASN A 18 -3.46 -15.39 16.56
CA ASN A 18 -3.41 -16.81 16.93
C ASN A 18 -2.64 -17.66 15.90
N ARG A 19 -1.40 -17.27 15.61
CA ARG A 19 -0.49 -18.02 14.73
C ARG A 19 0.96 -17.78 15.13
N ASP A 20 1.78 -18.82 15.02
CA ASP A 20 3.24 -18.75 15.17
C ASP A 20 3.91 -19.40 13.94
N PRO A 21 4.65 -18.65 13.11
CA PRO A 21 4.91 -17.21 13.21
C PRO A 21 3.68 -16.34 12.82
N PRO A 22 3.59 -15.08 13.30
CA PRO A 22 2.55 -14.14 12.90
C PRO A 22 2.50 -13.88 11.39
N VAL A 23 1.31 -13.59 10.84
CA VAL A 23 1.09 -13.24 9.42
C VAL A 23 0.14 -12.07 9.28
N GLY A 24 0.13 -11.45 8.10
CA GLY A 24 -0.62 -10.25 7.81
C GLY A 24 0.23 -9.03 8.10
N TYR A 25 -0.35 -8.02 8.76
CA TYR A 25 0.32 -6.75 9.07
C TYR A 25 0.84 -6.05 7.81
N LYS A 26 -0.05 -5.95 6.82
CA LYS A 26 0.26 -5.37 5.51
C LYS A 26 -1.01 -4.95 4.78
N VAL A 27 -0.82 -4.24 3.68
CA VAL A 27 -1.84 -4.07 2.65
C VAL A 27 -1.39 -4.82 1.41
N VAL A 28 -2.30 -5.61 0.85
CA VAL A 28 -2.07 -6.37 -0.39
C VAL A 28 -2.97 -5.86 -1.51
N PHE A 29 -2.59 -6.15 -2.75
CA PHE A 29 -3.39 -5.93 -3.95
C PHE A 29 -3.69 -7.26 -4.62
N VAL A 30 -4.96 -7.54 -4.89
CA VAL A 30 -5.40 -8.71 -5.65
C VAL A 30 -5.78 -8.25 -7.07
N PRO A 31 -5.10 -8.73 -8.13
CA PRO A 31 -5.41 -8.35 -9.51
C PRO A 31 -6.73 -8.96 -9.96
N PHE A 32 -7.52 -8.19 -10.71
CA PHE A 32 -8.80 -8.62 -11.26
C PHE A 32 -8.82 -8.53 -12.78
N ARG A 33 -9.61 -9.39 -13.40
CA ARG A 33 -10.00 -9.31 -14.80
C ARG A 33 -11.42 -9.87 -14.95
N ASP A 34 -12.26 -9.21 -15.73
CA ASP A 34 -13.62 -9.66 -16.00
C ASP A 34 -14.42 -9.96 -14.72
N GLY A 35 -14.23 -9.11 -13.69
CA GLY A 35 -14.90 -9.21 -12.39
C GLY A 35 -14.39 -10.33 -11.47
N ARG A 36 -13.28 -10.99 -11.80
CA ARG A 36 -12.72 -12.11 -11.01
C ARG A 36 -11.24 -11.90 -10.67
N PRO A 37 -10.77 -12.40 -9.52
CA PRO A 37 -9.33 -12.47 -9.23
C PRO A 37 -8.60 -13.30 -10.28
N THR A 38 -7.42 -12.84 -10.70
CA THR A 38 -6.61 -13.49 -11.76
C THR A 38 -5.23 -13.97 -11.32
N GLY A 39 -4.88 -13.78 -10.05
CA GLY A 39 -3.59 -14.21 -9.53
C GLY A 39 -3.51 -14.04 -8.02
N ASP A 40 -2.32 -14.30 -7.50
CA ASP A 40 -2.04 -14.20 -6.08
C ASP A 40 -2.09 -12.74 -5.59
N ALA A 41 -2.32 -12.60 -4.29
CA ALA A 41 -2.20 -11.31 -3.62
C ALA A 41 -0.74 -10.81 -3.68
N ILE A 42 -0.58 -9.55 -4.05
CA ILE A 42 0.71 -8.88 -4.19
C ILE A 42 0.89 -7.95 -3.00
N ASP A 43 1.99 -8.10 -2.26
CA ASP A 43 2.32 -7.17 -1.17
C ASP A 43 2.48 -5.74 -1.71
N PHE A 44 1.74 -4.80 -1.11
CA PHE A 44 1.69 -3.42 -1.56
C PHE A 44 2.29 -2.45 -0.53
N VAL A 45 1.88 -2.56 0.75
CA VAL A 45 2.50 -1.84 1.87
C VAL A 45 2.80 -2.85 2.97
N SER A 46 4.07 -2.98 3.34
CA SER A 46 4.53 -3.92 4.37
C SER A 46 5.36 -3.20 5.44
N GLY A 47 5.92 -3.96 6.39
CA GLY A 47 6.75 -3.43 7.48
C GLY A 47 5.99 -3.04 8.74
N PHE A 48 4.66 -3.27 8.80
CA PHE A 48 3.90 -3.07 10.03
C PHE A 48 4.18 -4.13 11.10
N HIS A 49 4.72 -5.28 10.72
CA HIS A 49 5.37 -6.23 11.64
C HIS A 49 6.83 -6.37 11.23
N GLY A 50 7.74 -6.11 12.16
CA GLY A 50 9.18 -6.14 11.88
C GLY A 50 9.79 -7.51 12.18
N GLU A 51 10.96 -7.75 11.61
CA GLU A 51 11.76 -8.96 11.87
C GLU A 51 12.20 -9.08 13.33
N ASP A 52 12.17 -7.97 14.08
CA ASP A 52 12.39 -7.93 15.53
C ASP A 52 11.19 -8.41 16.36
N GLY A 53 10.16 -8.95 15.71
CA GLY A 53 8.91 -9.43 16.32
C GLY A 53 7.99 -8.31 16.80
N LYS A 54 8.34 -7.04 16.58
CA LYS A 54 7.52 -5.91 17.03
C LYS A 54 6.49 -5.53 15.98
N THR A 55 5.25 -5.40 16.44
CA THR A 55 4.16 -4.83 15.65
C THR A 55 4.17 -3.32 15.80
N ARG A 56 4.27 -2.62 14.68
CA ARG A 56 4.32 -1.17 14.54
C ARG A 56 3.03 -0.57 13.99
N GLY A 57 2.17 -1.40 13.40
CA GLY A 57 0.84 -1.00 12.97
C GLY A 57 -0.05 -2.19 12.61
N ARG A 58 -1.34 -1.91 12.42
CA ARG A 58 -2.37 -2.89 12.12
C ARG A 58 -3.38 -2.28 11.15
N PRO A 59 -3.19 -2.47 9.83
CA PRO A 59 -4.08 -1.93 8.81
C PRO A 59 -5.53 -2.42 8.98
N VAL A 60 -6.51 -1.50 8.97
CA VAL A 60 -7.95 -1.82 9.06
C VAL A 60 -8.70 -1.49 7.78
N GLY A 61 -8.99 -0.21 7.56
CA GLY A 61 -9.73 0.27 6.40
C GLY A 61 -8.79 0.78 5.33
N VAL A 62 -9.12 0.49 4.06
CA VAL A 62 -8.39 1.02 2.91
C VAL A 62 -9.37 1.64 1.91
N THR A 63 -8.97 2.74 1.29
CA THR A 63 -9.72 3.36 0.19
C THR A 63 -8.79 4.09 -0.76
N VAL A 64 -9.20 4.27 -2.01
CA VAL A 64 -8.45 5.05 -3.00
C VAL A 64 -9.06 6.46 -3.07
N ASP A 65 -8.23 7.49 -2.89
CA ASP A 65 -8.66 8.88 -3.03
C ASP A 65 -8.93 9.24 -4.50
N PRO A 66 -9.65 10.34 -4.80
CA PRO A 66 -9.94 10.75 -6.18
C PRO A 66 -8.69 11.07 -7.03
N HIS A 67 -7.54 11.28 -6.40
CA HIS A 67 -6.25 11.49 -7.06
C HIS A 67 -5.45 10.19 -7.23
N GLY A 68 -6.04 9.05 -6.87
CA GLY A 68 -5.46 7.73 -7.01
C GLY A 68 -4.41 7.37 -5.94
N ALA A 69 -4.36 8.09 -4.82
CA ALA A 69 -3.58 7.68 -3.65
C ALA A 69 -4.33 6.62 -2.83
N LEU A 70 -3.61 5.74 -2.14
CA LEU A 70 -4.20 4.75 -1.26
C LEU A 70 -4.17 5.31 0.16
N ILE A 71 -5.33 5.39 0.78
CA ILE A 71 -5.51 5.77 2.17
C ILE A 71 -5.62 4.49 2.99
N VAL A 72 -4.82 4.37 4.04
CA VAL A 72 -4.80 3.21 4.94
C VAL A 72 -4.98 3.70 6.36
N ALA A 73 -6.01 3.22 7.04
CA ALA A 73 -6.19 3.41 8.47
C ALA A 73 -5.44 2.34 9.26
N ASP A 74 -4.74 2.75 10.31
CA ASP A 74 -3.99 1.90 11.23
C ASP A 74 -4.44 2.18 12.67
N ASP A 75 -5.11 1.21 13.29
CA ASP A 75 -5.72 1.38 14.62
C ASP A 75 -4.71 1.26 15.77
N LEU A 76 -3.64 0.48 15.59
CA LEU A 76 -2.60 0.31 16.61
C LEU A 76 -1.76 1.58 16.74
N ALA A 77 -1.33 2.15 15.62
CA ALA A 77 -0.50 3.36 15.63
C ALA A 77 -1.34 4.65 15.75
N ASN A 78 -2.66 4.56 15.54
CA ASN A 78 -3.56 5.71 15.40
C ASN A 78 -3.11 6.67 14.29
N ILE A 79 -2.76 6.10 13.13
CA ILE A 79 -2.23 6.82 11.96
C ILE A 79 -3.14 6.58 10.75
N ILE A 80 -3.33 7.62 9.94
CA ILE A 80 -3.84 7.49 8.56
C ILE A 80 -2.66 7.70 7.60
N TRP A 81 -2.31 6.64 6.86
CA TRP A 81 -1.27 6.69 5.85
C TRP A 81 -1.86 7.11 4.51
N ARG A 82 -1.20 8.03 3.82
CA ARG A 82 -1.48 8.35 2.41
C ARG A 82 -0.30 7.88 1.56
N VAL A 83 -0.51 6.82 0.80
CA VAL A 83 0.50 6.23 -0.07
C VAL A 83 0.32 6.80 -1.47
N THR A 84 1.40 7.29 -2.06
CA THR A 84 1.43 7.78 -3.44
C THR A 84 2.59 7.14 -4.18
N PRO A 85 2.49 6.99 -5.52
CA PRO A 85 3.67 6.68 -6.31
C PRO A 85 4.76 7.71 -6.03
N GLU A 86 6.01 7.25 -6.02
CA GLU A 86 7.13 8.17 -6.08
C GLU A 86 7.05 8.87 -7.44
N THR A 87 6.77 10.17 -7.43
CA THR A 87 6.94 10.99 -8.63
C THR A 87 8.41 10.85 -8.99
N ALA A 88 8.72 10.19 -10.11
CA ALA A 88 10.00 10.41 -10.75
C ALA A 88 10.11 11.92 -10.91
N ALA A 89 10.98 12.53 -10.11
CA ALA A 89 11.17 13.97 -10.07
C ALA A 89 11.20 14.46 -11.51
N ALA A 90 10.37 15.47 -11.79
CA ALA A 90 10.20 16.09 -13.09
C ALA A 90 11.52 16.04 -13.88
N ALA A 91 11.46 15.43 -15.07
CA ALA A 91 12.54 15.41 -16.05
C ALA A 91 13.30 16.74 -15.97
N SER A 92 14.57 16.63 -15.59
CA SER A 92 15.44 17.71 -15.16
C SER A 92 15.20 18.97 -15.97
N ALA A 93 14.60 19.97 -15.33
CA ALA A 93 14.52 21.31 -15.88
C ALA A 93 15.92 21.72 -16.33
N THR A 94 16.10 21.86 -17.64
CA THR A 94 17.31 22.42 -18.22
C THR A 94 17.38 23.88 -17.74
N PRO A 95 18.43 24.31 -17.02
CA PRO A 95 18.54 25.72 -16.68
C PRO A 95 18.81 26.48 -17.99
N ALA A 96 17.93 27.42 -18.34
CA ALA A 96 18.20 28.38 -19.40
C ALA A 96 19.41 29.24 -18.98
N SER A 97 20.42 29.31 -19.85
CA SER A 97 21.57 30.20 -19.67
C SER A 97 21.13 31.67 -19.78
N PRO A 98 21.59 32.57 -18.90
CA PRO A 98 21.34 34.00 -19.06
C PRO A 98 22.19 34.58 -20.20
N GLN A 99 21.56 35.42 -21.04
CA GLN A 99 22.24 36.40 -21.89
C GLN A 99 22.70 37.61 -21.07
#